data_AF-A0A2E5LRL4-F1
#
_entry.id   AF-A0A2E5LRL4-F1
#
_cell.length_a   1.000
_cell.length_b   1.000
_cell.length_c   1.000
_cell.angle_alpha   90.00
_cell.angle_beta   90.00
_cell.angle_gamma   90.00
#
_symmetry.space_group_name_H-M   'P 1'
#
loop_
_entity.id
_entity.type
_entity.pdbx_description
1 polymer ?
#
loop_
_entity_poly.entity_id
_entity_poly.type
_entity_poly.pdbx_seq_one_letter_code
_entity_poly.pdbx_strand_id
1 'polypeptide(L)'
;MSLFGFGKAKKIQDLKVKDLKKEKINQEVKQEQLLSRIRKSGEQYESILESTSEQGLSDGEIDAAAYRMSQINKTKDRAERDLQEVMTRLTVIDSTIDVLDQKEELEQKGIWKKINEIPEEQLESQLLELSVQRKESKVNVNQIVEMFDVDRQAVRSNRSADVLNSRKAILEKRAQKQGVENPQPQSTQTADDGNKTLKL
;
A
#
# COMPACT_ATOMS: atom_id res chain seq x y z
N MET A 1 -8.59 15.27 -4.26
CA MET A 1 -8.11 15.09 -5.65
C MET A 1 -7.99 13.60 -5.85
N SER A 2 -8.56 13.01 -6.89
CA SER A 2 -8.38 11.58 -7.14
C SER A 2 -6.94 11.31 -7.56
N LEU A 3 -6.39 10.16 -7.17
CA LEU A 3 -5.01 9.74 -7.45
C LEU A 3 -4.72 9.67 -8.95
N PHE A 4 -5.76 9.45 -9.75
CA PHE A 4 -5.66 9.44 -11.20
C PHE A 4 -5.26 10.81 -11.79
N GLY A 5 -5.58 11.95 -11.15
CA GLY A 5 -5.30 13.27 -11.74
C GLY A 5 -6.09 13.59 -13.02
N PHE A 6 -6.86 12.64 -13.54
CA PHE A 6 -7.74 12.79 -14.70
C PHE A 6 -9.10 13.30 -14.25
N GLY A 7 -9.19 14.58 -13.90
CA GLY A 7 -10.38 15.21 -13.31
C GLY A 7 -11.71 15.12 -14.07
N LYS A 8 -11.81 14.34 -15.16
CA LYS A 8 -13.04 14.09 -15.93
C LYS A 8 -13.32 12.61 -16.22
N ALA A 9 -12.35 11.71 -16.09
CA ALA A 9 -12.55 10.30 -16.42
C ALA A 9 -13.10 9.57 -15.18
N LYS A 10 -14.33 9.04 -15.28
CA LYS A 10 -14.98 8.32 -14.18
C LYS A 10 -14.74 6.81 -14.24
N LYS A 11 -14.25 6.32 -15.38
CA LYS A 11 -14.06 4.91 -15.67
C LYS A 11 -12.72 4.68 -16.34
N ILE A 12 -12.14 3.50 -16.10
CA ILE A 12 -10.88 3.10 -16.71
C ILE A 12 -10.94 3.12 -18.25
N GLN A 13 -12.08 2.74 -18.84
CA GLN A 13 -12.23 2.72 -20.30
C GLN A 13 -12.16 4.12 -20.94
N ASP A 14 -12.44 5.17 -20.18
CA ASP A 14 -12.45 6.55 -20.68
C ASP A 14 -11.02 7.12 -20.70
N LEU A 15 -10.07 6.43 -20.05
CA LEU A 15 -8.66 6.79 -20.01
C LEU A 15 -7.97 6.36 -21.30
N LYS A 16 -7.16 7.25 -21.85
CA LYS A 16 -6.33 6.97 -23.02
C LYS A 16 -4.92 6.64 -22.58
N VAL A 17 -4.39 5.51 -23.03
CA VAL A 17 -2.99 5.10 -22.77
C VAL A 17 -1.99 6.20 -23.14
N LYS A 18 -2.24 6.96 -24.22
CA LYS A 18 -1.39 8.09 -24.61
C LYS A 18 -1.37 9.20 -23.57
N ASP A 19 -2.51 9.53 -22.97
CA ASP A 19 -2.62 10.55 -21.94
C ASP A 19 -2.00 10.07 -20.62
N LEU A 20 -2.17 8.77 -20.29
CA LEU A 20 -1.50 8.13 -19.15
C LEU A 20 0.03 8.17 -19.28
N LYS A 21 0.57 7.84 -20.46
CA LYS A 21 2.02 7.90 -20.72
C LYS A 21 2.55 9.32 -20.63
N LYS A 22 1.79 10.32 -21.09
CA LYS A 22 2.16 11.73 -20.95
C LYS A 22 2.19 12.14 -19.48
N GLU A 23 1.18 11.75 -18.71
CA GLU A 23 1.14 12.06 -17.28
C GLU A 23 2.23 11.34 -16.49
N LYS A 24 2.54 10.08 -16.85
CA LYS A 24 3.69 9.36 -16.32
C LYS A 24 4.98 10.16 -16.48
N ILE A 25 5.27 10.64 -17.69
CA ILE A 25 6.47 11.47 -17.94
C ILE A 25 6.47 12.73 -17.08
N ASN A 26 5.33 13.41 -16.94
CA ASN A 26 5.22 14.59 -16.07
C ASN A 26 5.55 14.25 -14.61
N GLN A 27 5.05 13.13 -14.11
CA GLN A 27 5.30 12.67 -12.74
C GLN A 27 6.76 12.21 -12.56
N GLU A 28 7.37 11.55 -13.55
CA GLU A 28 8.80 11.18 -13.55
C GLU A 28 9.70 12.43 -13.47
N VAL A 29 9.42 13.46 -14.27
CA VAL A 29 10.14 14.74 -14.19
C VAL A 29 9.98 15.37 -12.81
N LYS A 30 8.77 15.33 -12.24
CA LYS A 30 8.51 15.85 -10.88
C LYS A 30 9.27 15.06 -9.82
N GLN A 31 9.33 13.73 -9.95
CA GLN A 31 10.09 12.83 -9.08
C GLN A 31 11.58 13.22 -9.09
N GLU A 32 12.18 13.40 -10.27
CA GLU A 32 13.58 13.81 -10.41
C GLU A 32 13.85 15.17 -9.76
N GLN A 33 12.96 16.15 -9.98
CA GLN A 33 13.08 17.47 -9.35
C GLN A 33 13.02 17.38 -7.82
N LEU A 34 12.14 16.55 -7.27
CA LEU A 34 12.02 16.35 -5.82
C LEU A 34 13.26 15.65 -5.25
N LEU A 35 13.77 14.61 -5.92
CA LEU A 35 15.01 13.95 -5.53
C LEU A 35 16.20 14.92 -5.52
N SER A 36 16.31 15.78 -6.53
CA SER A 36 17.34 16.82 -6.58
C SER A 36 17.22 17.81 -5.40
N ARG A 37 15.99 18.24 -5.07
CA ARG A 37 15.75 19.11 -3.90
C ARG A 37 16.13 18.45 -2.59
N ILE A 38 15.77 17.18 -2.39
CA ILE A 38 16.11 16.41 -1.18
C ILE A 38 17.62 16.31 -1.03
N ARG A 39 18.35 15.96 -2.11
CA ARG A 39 19.82 15.89 -2.11
C ARG A 39 20.43 17.23 -1.74
N LYS A 40 20.03 18.31 -2.42
CA LYS A 40 20.52 19.66 -2.14
C LYS A 40 20.25 20.10 -0.71
N SER A 41 19.08 19.79 -0.15
CA SER A 41 18.77 20.09 1.25
C SER A 41 19.62 19.24 2.21
N GLY A 42 19.92 17.99 1.88
CA GLY A 42 20.85 17.15 2.63
C GLY A 42 22.27 17.74 2.64
N GLU A 43 22.80 18.11 1.47
CA GLU A 43 24.11 18.74 1.33
C GLU A 43 24.21 20.06 2.12
N GLN A 44 23.17 20.89 2.07
CA GLN A 44 23.12 22.14 2.84
C GLN A 44 23.09 21.89 4.35
N TYR A 45 22.37 20.86 4.80
CA TYR A 45 22.33 20.47 6.21
C TYR A 45 23.72 20.02 6.68
N GLU A 46 24.37 19.14 5.91
CA GLU A 46 25.71 18.62 6.21
C GLU A 46 26.77 19.73 6.20
N SER A 47 26.71 20.65 5.23
CA SER A 47 27.63 21.80 5.18
C SER A 47 27.51 22.71 6.41
N ILE A 48 26.30 22.95 6.91
CA ILE A 48 26.12 23.73 8.14
C ILE A 48 26.62 22.93 9.35
N LEU A 49 26.34 21.63 9.42
CA LEU A 49 26.81 20.77 10.50
C LEU A 49 28.35 20.75 10.57
N GLU A 50 29.02 20.60 9.43
CA GLU A 50 30.48 20.58 9.35
C GLU A 50 31.09 21.92 9.77
N SER A 51 30.61 23.03 9.20
CA SER A 51 31.09 24.38 9.55
C SER A 51 30.82 24.78 11.00
N THR A 52 29.79 24.20 11.64
CA THR A 52 29.45 24.48 13.04
C THR A 52 30.09 23.53 14.04
N SER A 53 30.78 22.50 13.55
CA SER A 53 31.55 21.56 14.39
C SER A 53 32.99 22.04 14.63
N GLU A 54 33.41 23.13 14.00
CA GLU A 54 34.73 23.73 14.20
C GLU A 54 34.83 24.43 15.57
N GLN A 55 36.00 24.37 16.22
CA GLN A 55 36.21 25.01 17.53
C GLN A 55 36.20 26.53 17.42
N GLY A 56 35.55 27.21 18.37
CA GLY A 56 35.60 28.67 18.50
C GLY A 56 34.29 29.42 18.21
N LEU A 57 33.19 28.70 17.94
CA LEU A 57 31.86 29.30 17.78
C LEU A 57 31.26 29.71 19.12
N SER A 58 30.52 30.82 19.10
CA SER A 58 29.71 31.27 20.23
C SER A 58 28.37 30.53 20.30
N ASP A 59 27.77 30.44 21.49
CA ASP A 59 26.46 29.81 21.70
C ASP A 59 25.37 30.38 20.78
N GLY A 60 25.40 31.69 20.49
CA GLY A 60 24.45 32.33 19.58
C GLY A 60 24.61 31.91 18.12
N GLU A 61 25.83 31.59 17.68
CA GLU A 61 26.10 31.06 16.33
C GLU A 61 25.64 29.60 16.21
N ILE A 62 25.81 28.82 17.28
CA ILE A 62 25.30 27.46 17.40
C ILE A 62 23.76 27.45 17.32
N ASP A 63 23.09 28.33 18.06
CA ASP A 63 21.63 28.46 18.02
C ASP A 63 21.10 28.88 16.65
N ALA A 64 21.77 29.86 16.00
CA ALA A 64 21.41 30.31 14.67
C ALA A 64 21.58 29.19 13.62
N ALA A 65 22.64 28.39 13.74
CA ALA A 65 22.88 27.23 12.88
C ALA A 65 21.83 26.13 13.10
N ALA A 66 21.55 25.77 14.36
CA ALA A 66 20.52 24.79 14.71
C ALA A 66 19.14 25.20 14.16
N TYR A 67 18.80 26.49 14.24
CA TYR A 67 17.58 27.02 13.64
C TYR A 67 17.55 26.84 12.13
N ARG A 68 18.63 27.20 11.42
CA ARG A 68 18.72 27.03 9.95
C ARG A 68 18.64 25.56 9.54
N MET A 69 19.35 24.68 10.23
CA MET A 69 19.31 23.23 10.02
C MET A 69 17.89 22.68 10.21
N SER A 70 17.15 23.15 11.22
CA SER A 70 15.75 22.79 11.42
C SER A 70 14.85 23.21 10.24
N GLN A 71 15.06 24.41 9.68
CA GLN A 71 14.29 24.87 8.52
C GLN A 71 14.60 24.06 7.25
N ILE A 72 15.87 23.71 7.06
CA ILE A 72 16.31 22.84 5.94
C ILE A 72 15.65 21.47 6.09
N ASN A 73 15.68 20.88 7.29
CA ASN A 73 15.06 19.57 7.51
C ASN A 73 13.55 19.60 7.26
N LYS A 74 12.84 20.62 7.74
CA LYS A 74 11.40 20.80 7.43
C LYS A 74 11.13 20.87 5.93
N THR A 75 12.02 21.49 5.16
CA THR A 75 11.89 21.59 3.70
C THR A 75 12.15 20.25 3.04
N LYS A 76 13.18 19.51 3.49
CA LYS A 76 13.47 18.14 3.09
C LYS A 76 12.28 17.21 3.38
N ASP A 77 11.74 17.22 4.59
CA ASP A 77 10.59 16.39 5.00
C ASP A 77 9.33 16.67 4.17
N ARG A 78 9.14 17.91 3.70
CA ARG A 78 8.06 18.25 2.76
C ARG A 78 8.32 17.64 1.39
N ALA A 79 9.53 17.81 0.86
CA ALA A 79 9.91 17.26 -0.43
C ALA A 79 9.86 15.72 -0.45
N GLU A 80 10.20 15.05 0.66
CA GLU A 80 10.09 13.60 0.81
C GLU A 80 8.63 13.12 0.81
N ARG A 81 7.73 13.84 1.49
CA ARG A 81 6.29 13.54 1.44
C ARG A 81 5.71 13.74 0.04
N ASP A 82 6.06 14.84 -0.62
CA ASP A 82 5.66 15.09 -2.01
C ASP A 82 6.20 13.99 -2.95
N LEU A 83 7.42 13.51 -2.69
CA LEU A 83 8.02 12.42 -3.47
C LEU A 83 7.26 11.11 -3.27
N GLN A 84 6.87 10.77 -2.05
CA GLN A 84 6.04 9.59 -1.76
C GLN A 84 4.68 9.66 -2.49
N GLU A 85 4.06 10.85 -2.53
CA GLU A 85 2.82 11.06 -3.27
C GLU A 85 3.02 10.85 -4.78
N VAL A 86 4.07 11.42 -5.36
CA VAL A 86 4.42 11.24 -6.78
C VAL A 86 4.70 9.78 -7.11
N MET A 87 5.46 9.09 -6.28
CA MET A 87 5.74 7.66 -6.44
C MET A 87 4.47 6.82 -6.42
N THR A 88 3.54 7.14 -5.52
CA THR A 88 2.24 6.46 -5.45
C THR A 88 1.42 6.69 -6.72
N ARG A 89 1.42 7.91 -7.26
CA ARG A 89 0.73 8.22 -8.53
C ARG A 89 1.36 7.50 -9.72
N LEU A 90 2.68 7.51 -9.85
CA LEU A 90 3.39 6.76 -10.89
C LEU A 90 3.02 5.27 -10.87
N THR A 91 2.98 4.72 -9.67
CA THR A 91 2.62 3.33 -9.40
C THR A 91 1.19 3.02 -9.88
N VAL A 92 0.22 3.86 -9.53
CA VAL A 92 -1.17 3.72 -10.00
C VAL A 92 -1.29 3.89 -11.52
N ILE A 93 -0.58 4.86 -12.11
CA ILE A 93 -0.57 5.08 -13.57
C ILE A 93 -0.04 3.84 -14.29
N ASP A 94 1.06 3.26 -13.80
CA ASP A 94 1.66 2.07 -14.38
C ASP A 94 0.71 0.86 -14.34
N SER A 95 0.05 0.61 -13.21
CA SER A 95 -0.95 -0.46 -13.12
C SER A 95 -2.19 -0.20 -13.98
N THR A 96 -2.57 1.08 -14.15
CA THR A 96 -3.66 1.44 -15.06
C THR A 96 -3.28 1.12 -16.50
N ILE A 97 -2.06 1.45 -16.93
CA ILE A 97 -1.56 1.11 -18.26
C ILE A 97 -1.55 -0.40 -18.46
N ASP A 98 -1.06 -1.18 -17.49
CA ASP A 98 -1.03 -2.65 -17.58
C ASP A 98 -2.43 -3.25 -17.76
N VAL A 99 -3.43 -2.76 -17.01
CA VAL A 99 -4.83 -3.19 -17.14
C VAL A 99 -5.40 -2.82 -18.51
N LEU A 100 -5.11 -1.62 -19.02
CA LEU A 100 -5.54 -1.19 -20.35
C LEU A 100 -4.89 -2.01 -21.47
N ASP A 101 -3.60 -2.34 -21.33
CA ASP A 101 -2.85 -3.12 -22.32
C ASP A 101 -3.35 -4.59 -22.36
N GLN A 102 -3.85 -5.12 -21.23
CA GLN A 102 -4.43 -6.47 -21.12
C GLN A 102 -5.95 -6.51 -21.37
N LYS A 103 -6.54 -5.43 -21.87
CA LYS A 103 -7.99 -5.30 -22.04
C LYS A 103 -8.62 -6.47 -22.79
N GLU A 104 -8.05 -6.90 -23.91
CA GLU A 104 -8.64 -7.96 -24.75
C GLU A 104 -8.75 -9.29 -24.00
N GLU A 105 -7.73 -9.67 -23.23
CA GLU A 105 -7.73 -10.89 -22.41
C GLU A 105 -8.71 -10.78 -21.24
N LEU A 106 -8.81 -9.61 -20.62
CA LEU A 106 -9.76 -9.32 -19.55
C LEU A 106 -11.21 -9.30 -20.06
N GLU A 107 -11.43 -8.90 -21.31
CA GLU A 107 -12.73 -8.98 -21.99
C GLU A 107 -13.12 -10.43 -22.27
N GLN A 108 -12.20 -11.26 -22.78
CA GLN A 108 -12.43 -12.69 -23.00
C GLN A 108 -12.80 -13.44 -21.71
N LYS A 109 -12.16 -13.07 -20.59
CA LYS A 109 -12.47 -13.62 -19.27
C LYS A 109 -13.72 -13.01 -18.62
N GLY A 110 -14.36 -12.02 -19.24
CA GLY A 110 -15.56 -11.36 -18.73
C GLY A 110 -15.33 -10.41 -17.54
N ILE A 111 -14.07 -10.14 -17.18
CA ILE A 111 -13.67 -9.37 -16.00
C ILE A 111 -13.62 -7.87 -16.32
N TRP A 112 -13.32 -7.52 -17.57
CA TRP A 112 -13.23 -6.13 -18.01
C TRP A 112 -14.45 -5.28 -17.65
N LYS A 113 -15.66 -5.84 -17.84
CA LYS A 113 -16.91 -5.17 -17.48
C LYS A 113 -16.98 -4.88 -15.97
N LYS A 114 -16.52 -5.82 -15.15
CA LYS A 114 -16.49 -5.67 -13.69
C LYS A 114 -15.55 -4.54 -13.29
N ILE A 115 -14.31 -4.54 -13.80
CA ILE A 115 -13.29 -3.49 -13.54
C ILE A 115 -13.84 -2.10 -13.89
N ASN A 116 -14.50 -2.00 -15.05
CA ASN A 116 -15.02 -0.73 -15.56
C ASN A 116 -16.25 -0.20 -14.79
N GLU A 117 -16.90 -1.03 -13.99
CA GLU A 117 -18.03 -0.65 -13.14
C GLU A 117 -17.61 -0.28 -11.71
N ILE A 118 -16.35 -0.52 -11.33
CA ILE A 118 -15.80 -0.18 -10.01
C ILE A 118 -15.75 1.34 -9.84
N PRO A 119 -16.23 1.89 -8.70
CA PRO A 119 -16.06 3.30 -8.39
C PRO A 119 -14.58 3.68 -8.33
N GLU A 120 -14.27 4.89 -8.76
CA GLU A 120 -12.90 5.42 -8.84
C GLU A 120 -12.08 5.17 -7.56
N GLU A 121 -12.64 5.45 -6.38
CA GLU A 121 -11.95 5.27 -5.08
C GLU A 121 -11.54 3.82 -4.80
N GLN A 122 -12.41 2.86 -5.15
CA GLN A 122 -12.14 1.43 -4.98
C GLN A 122 -11.15 0.92 -6.02
N LEU A 123 -11.26 1.44 -7.23
CA LEU A 123 -10.37 1.13 -8.32
C LEU A 123 -8.94 1.59 -8.02
N GLU A 124 -8.77 2.80 -7.48
CA GLU A 124 -7.47 3.31 -7.02
C GLU A 124 -6.84 2.41 -5.97
N SER A 125 -7.64 1.99 -4.98
CA SER A 125 -7.16 1.12 -3.91
C SER A 125 -6.70 -0.25 -4.43
N GLN A 126 -7.46 -0.85 -5.35
CA GLN A 126 -7.14 -2.14 -5.96
C GLN A 126 -5.93 -2.07 -6.91
N LEU A 127 -5.81 -0.99 -7.68
CA LEU A 127 -4.64 -0.76 -8.52
C LEU A 127 -3.39 -0.57 -7.68
N LEU A 128 -3.47 0.19 -6.59
CA LEU A 128 -2.35 0.38 -5.67
C LEU A 128 -1.90 -0.95 -5.06
N GLU A 129 -2.84 -1.80 -4.64
CA GLU A 129 -2.54 -3.13 -4.11
C GLU A 129 -1.89 -4.04 -5.17
N LEU A 130 -2.39 -4.02 -6.40
CA LEU A 130 -1.77 -4.71 -7.55
C LEU A 130 -0.33 -4.23 -7.79
N SER A 131 -0.07 -2.93 -7.65
CA SER A 131 1.27 -2.41 -7.85
C SER A 131 2.24 -2.72 -6.71
N VAL A 132 1.76 -2.87 -5.48
CA VAL A 132 2.59 -3.35 -4.36
C VAL A 132 3.05 -4.78 -4.64
N GLN A 133 2.14 -5.64 -5.09
CA GLN A 133 2.45 -7.00 -5.52
C GLN A 133 3.40 -7.03 -6.75
N ARG A 134 3.34 -6.01 -7.63
CA ARG A 134 4.28 -5.86 -8.76
C ARG A 134 5.74 -5.70 -8.33
N LYS A 135 6.01 -5.06 -7.19
CA LYS A 135 7.38 -4.96 -6.65
C LYS A 135 7.92 -6.33 -6.24
N GLU A 136 7.04 -7.30 -6.01
CA GLU A 136 7.38 -8.66 -5.59
C GLU A 136 7.36 -9.66 -6.77
N SER A 137 6.67 -9.38 -7.90
CA SER A 137 6.67 -10.21 -9.13
C SER A 137 6.10 -9.48 -10.37
N LYS A 138 6.41 -9.93 -11.60
CA LYS A 138 5.78 -9.38 -12.83
C LYS A 138 4.27 -9.68 -12.78
N VAL A 139 3.44 -8.62 -12.87
CA VAL A 139 1.97 -8.74 -12.80
C VAL A 139 1.46 -9.58 -13.98
N ASN A 140 0.84 -10.70 -13.66
CA ASN A 140 0.16 -11.57 -14.63
C ASN A 140 -1.33 -11.24 -14.67
N VAL A 141 -1.97 -11.41 -15.82
CA VAL A 141 -3.42 -11.32 -16.02
C VAL A 141 -4.17 -12.11 -14.95
N ASN A 142 -3.65 -13.28 -14.54
CA ASN A 142 -4.26 -14.08 -13.48
C ASN A 142 -4.29 -13.37 -12.11
N GLN A 143 -3.27 -12.59 -11.77
CA GLN A 143 -3.26 -11.79 -10.54
C GLN A 143 -4.22 -10.60 -10.64
N ILE A 144 -4.36 -10.00 -11.83
CA ILE A 144 -5.39 -8.98 -12.10
C ILE A 144 -6.78 -9.57 -11.89
N VAL A 145 -7.02 -10.79 -12.41
CA VAL A 145 -8.25 -11.52 -12.15
C VAL A 145 -8.47 -11.70 -10.65
N GLU A 146 -7.51 -12.26 -9.92
CA GLU A 146 -7.67 -12.49 -8.47
C GLU A 146 -8.04 -11.21 -7.69
N MET A 147 -7.38 -10.09 -7.98
CA MET A 147 -7.65 -8.83 -7.28
C MET A 147 -9.01 -8.18 -7.61
N PHE A 148 -9.49 -8.36 -8.84
CA PHE A 148 -10.75 -7.75 -9.32
C PHE A 148 -11.97 -8.69 -9.30
N ASP A 149 -11.74 -10.00 -9.24
CA ASP A 149 -12.77 -11.06 -9.25
C ASP A 149 -13.14 -11.53 -7.83
N VAL A 150 -12.42 -11.07 -6.80
CA VAL A 150 -12.90 -11.11 -5.42
C VAL A 150 -14.12 -10.20 -5.32
N ASP A 151 -15.28 -10.84 -5.48
CA ASP A 151 -16.62 -10.27 -5.47
C ASP A 151 -16.79 -9.06 -4.54
N ARG A 152 -17.55 -8.07 -5.02
CA ARG A 152 -18.15 -7.00 -4.20
C ARG A 152 -18.93 -7.52 -2.98
N GLN A 153 -19.22 -8.82 -2.89
CA GLN A 153 -19.81 -9.47 -1.70
C GLN A 153 -18.78 -9.90 -0.63
N ALA A 154 -17.49 -10.04 -0.95
CA ALA A 154 -16.43 -10.29 0.02
C ALA A 154 -15.93 -9.02 0.72
N VAL A 155 -16.23 -7.83 0.16
CA VAL A 155 -15.84 -6.51 0.68
C VAL A 155 -16.63 -6.09 1.95
N ARG A 156 -17.37 -7.01 2.58
CA ARG A 156 -17.87 -6.84 3.96
C ARG A 156 -17.38 -7.87 4.97
N SER A 157 -16.73 -8.96 4.55
CA SER A 157 -16.38 -10.05 5.47
C SER A 157 -14.90 -10.16 5.83
N ASN A 158 -13.96 -9.59 5.07
CA ASN A 158 -12.55 -9.58 5.47
C ASN A 158 -12.05 -8.17 5.73
N ARG A 159 -12.21 -7.73 6.99
CA ARG A 159 -11.43 -6.64 7.56
C ARG A 159 -9.95 -6.98 7.37
N SER A 160 -9.19 -6.00 6.89
CA SER A 160 -7.75 -6.03 6.49
C SER A 160 -6.84 -7.05 7.19
N ALA A 161 -5.78 -7.46 6.49
CA ALA A 161 -4.71 -8.30 7.05
C ALA A 161 -4.15 -7.72 8.38
N ASP A 162 -4.14 -6.40 8.53
CA ASP A 162 -3.80 -5.74 9.80
C ASP A 162 -4.81 -6.03 10.92
N VAL A 163 -6.11 -6.09 10.63
CA VAL A 163 -7.16 -6.48 11.60
C VAL A 163 -7.11 -7.98 11.90
N LEU A 164 -6.76 -8.82 10.93
CA LEU A 164 -6.58 -10.27 11.14
C LEU A 164 -5.32 -10.58 11.95
N ASN A 165 -4.20 -9.91 11.66
CA ASN A 165 -2.95 -10.02 12.41
C ASN A 165 -3.10 -9.48 13.82
N SER A 166 -3.79 -8.34 14.00
CA SER A 166 -4.08 -7.82 15.35
C SER A 166 -5.09 -8.70 16.10
N ARG A 167 -6.09 -9.30 15.44
CA ARG A 167 -6.99 -10.28 16.08
C ARG A 167 -6.26 -11.57 16.47
N LYS A 168 -5.34 -12.06 15.62
CA LYS A 168 -4.50 -13.24 15.88
C LYS A 168 -3.55 -12.99 17.05
N ALA A 169 -2.89 -11.83 17.08
CA ALA A 169 -2.03 -11.42 18.18
C ALA A 169 -2.79 -11.23 19.51
N ILE A 170 -4.03 -10.71 19.48
CA ILE A 170 -4.88 -10.57 20.67
C ILE A 170 -5.32 -11.96 21.20
N LEU A 171 -5.66 -12.89 20.31
CA LEU A 171 -6.04 -14.26 20.67
C LEU A 171 -4.84 -15.06 21.22
N GLU A 172 -3.65 -14.92 20.62
CA GLU A 172 -2.41 -15.54 21.12
C GLU A 172 -2.01 -14.99 22.50
N LYS A 173 -2.09 -13.67 22.72
CA LYS A 173 -1.87 -13.08 24.05
C LYS A 173 -2.92 -13.53 25.09
N ARG A 174 -4.15 -13.82 24.66
CA ARG A 174 -5.21 -14.31 25.54
C ARG A 174 -5.00 -15.78 25.92
N ALA A 175 -4.54 -16.60 24.97
CA ALA A 175 -4.15 -17.99 25.18
C ALA A 175 -2.89 -18.09 26.08
N GLN A 176 -1.90 -17.22 25.89
CA GLN A 176 -0.73 -17.16 26.78
C GLN A 176 -1.06 -16.68 28.20
N LYS A 177 -2.13 -15.89 28.39
CA LYS A 177 -2.66 -15.53 29.71
C LYS A 177 -3.52 -16.61 30.37
N GLN A 178 -3.98 -17.60 29.60
CA GLN A 178 -4.78 -18.74 30.05
C GLN A 178 -4.00 -20.01 29.74
N GLY A 179 -2.83 -20.20 30.38
CA GLY A 179 -1.96 -21.31 30.06
C GLY A 179 -2.64 -22.66 30.31
N VAL A 180 -2.84 -23.45 29.24
CA VAL A 180 -2.90 -24.92 29.27
C VAL A 180 -2.41 -25.46 27.93
N GLU A 181 -1.52 -26.45 28.01
CA GLU A 181 -0.79 -27.16 26.96
C GLU A 181 -1.68 -27.91 25.94
N ASN A 182 -1.12 -28.07 24.74
CA ASN A 182 -1.53 -29.07 23.74
C ASN A 182 -1.41 -30.50 24.33
N PRO A 183 -2.16 -31.50 23.85
CA PRO A 183 -1.54 -32.37 22.83
C PRO A 183 -2.47 -32.96 21.75
N GLN A 184 -1.76 -33.58 20.80
CA GLN A 184 -2.08 -34.25 19.53
C GLN A 184 -3.21 -35.31 19.47
N PRO A 185 -3.58 -35.74 18.25
CA PRO A 185 -4.76 -36.56 17.95
C PRO A 185 -4.47 -38.07 17.82
N GLN A 186 -5.42 -38.94 18.23
CA GLN A 186 -5.64 -40.33 17.76
C GLN A 186 -6.83 -40.95 18.54
N SER A 187 -7.95 -41.32 17.90
CA SER A 187 -8.30 -42.62 17.28
C SER A 187 -9.14 -43.56 18.19
N THR A 188 -10.40 -43.74 17.78
CA THR A 188 -11.23 -44.98 17.76
C THR A 188 -11.58 -45.80 19.01
N GLN A 189 -12.80 -46.38 18.95
CA GLN A 189 -13.29 -47.64 19.57
C GLN A 189 -13.74 -47.55 21.04
N THR A 190 -14.75 -48.23 21.59
CA THR A 190 -15.99 -48.97 21.20
C THR A 190 -16.63 -49.39 22.55
N ALA A 191 -17.91 -49.76 22.51
CA ALA A 191 -18.66 -50.56 23.51
C ALA A 191 -19.01 -49.87 24.83
N ASP A 192 -20.01 -50.27 25.62
CA ASP A 192 -21.27 -51.03 25.52
C ASP A 192 -21.75 -51.12 27.00
N ASP A 193 -23.04 -51.39 27.21
CA ASP A 193 -23.71 -51.72 28.47
C ASP A 193 -23.78 -50.61 29.56
N GLY A 194 -24.91 -50.34 30.21
CA GLY A 194 -26.20 -51.01 30.26
C GLY A 194 -26.92 -50.65 31.57
N ASN A 195 -28.25 -50.72 31.53
CA ASN A 195 -29.24 -50.78 32.63
C ASN A 195 -29.85 -49.51 33.26
N LYS A 196 -31.12 -49.30 32.85
CA LYS A 196 -32.39 -49.36 33.66
C LYS A 196 -32.58 -48.27 34.73
N THR A 197 -33.76 -47.67 34.97
CA THR A 197 -35.19 -47.84 34.65
C THR A 197 -35.89 -46.60 35.29
N LEU A 198 -37.08 -46.12 34.92
CA LEU A 198 -38.38 -46.76 35.11
C LEU A 198 -39.49 -45.89 34.46
N LYS A 199 -40.50 -46.57 33.91
CA LYS A 199 -41.76 -46.02 33.39
C LYS A 199 -42.76 -45.74 34.52
N LEU A 200 -43.65 -44.78 34.28
CA LEU A 200 -45.11 -44.97 34.27
C LEU A 200 -45.75 -43.86 33.43
#